data_AF-A0A1Y6BIW1-F1
#
_entry.id   AF-A0A1Y6BIW1-F1
#
_cell.length_a   1.000
_cell.length_b   1.000
_cell.length_c   1.000
_cell.angle_alpha   90.00
_cell.angle_beta   90.00
_cell.angle_gamma   90.00
#
_symmetry.space_group_name_H-M   'P 1'
#
loop_
_entity.id
_entity.type
_entity.pdbx_description
1 polymer ?
#
loop_
_entity_poly.entity_id
_entity_poly.type
_entity_poly.pdbx_seq_one_letter_code
_entity_poly.pdbx_strand_id
1 'polypeptide(L)'
;MKLPEDKHLGQCDHCKTEVPLDAVVCAACGARWGSSTGRTRQQVYEMGKVKVKMGLIGGAFFAVFFAITIYFESGWMLLSMALGFLAGPICVGWIIGGLLSMRKAKTNLSIQWWRQS
;
A
#
# COMPACT_ATOMS: atom_id res chain seq x y z
N MET A 1 11.65 -6.81 7.71
CA MET A 1 11.89 -7.86 6.69
C MET A 1 12.25 -7.17 5.40
N LYS A 2 13.41 -7.46 4.81
CA LYS A 2 13.76 -7.01 3.46
C LYS A 2 13.30 -8.09 2.49
N LEU A 3 12.52 -7.72 1.48
CA LEU A 3 12.12 -8.62 0.39
C LEU A 3 13.26 -8.74 -0.63
N PRO A 4 13.35 -9.85 -1.38
CA PRO A 4 14.31 -9.97 -2.47
C PRO A 4 14.15 -8.81 -3.45
N GLU A 5 15.28 -8.26 -3.88
CA GLU A 5 15.33 -7.19 -4.85
C GLU A 5 15.25 -7.82 -6.25
N ASP A 6 14.07 -7.74 -6.88
CA ASP A 6 13.85 -8.29 -8.22
C ASP A 6 14.54 -7.39 -9.26
N LYS A 7 15.78 -7.72 -9.62
CA LYS A 7 16.52 -7.07 -10.70
C LYS A 7 16.16 -7.69 -12.05
N HIS A 8 16.12 -6.88 -13.09
CA HIS A 8 15.97 -7.37 -14.46
C HIS A 8 17.31 -7.87 -15.01
N LEU A 9 17.28 -8.64 -16.10
CA LEU A 9 18.46 -9.28 -16.70
C LEU A 9 19.31 -8.34 -17.57
N GLY A 10 19.22 -7.02 -17.35
CA GLY A 10 19.91 -6.03 -18.19
C GLY A 10 19.33 -5.82 -19.59
N GLN A 11 18.13 -6.35 -19.87
CA GLN A 11 17.45 -6.19 -21.16
C GLN A 11 15.97 -5.85 -20.95
N CYS A 12 15.43 -4.97 -21.80
CA CYS A 12 14.01 -4.66 -21.81
C CYS A 12 13.20 -5.75 -22.53
N ASP A 13 12.12 -6.25 -21.94
CA ASP A 13 11.31 -7.27 -22.61
C ASP A 13 10.51 -6.77 -23.81
N HIS A 14 10.21 -5.47 -23.89
CA HIS A 14 9.40 -4.88 -24.97
C HIS A 14 10.21 -4.60 -26.23
N CYS A 15 11.31 -3.84 -26.10
CA CYS A 15 12.12 -3.41 -27.25
C CYS A 15 13.44 -4.18 -27.39
N LYS A 16 13.73 -5.12 -26.48
CA LYS A 16 14.95 -5.95 -26.46
C LYS A 16 16.27 -5.18 -26.43
N THR A 17 16.24 -3.88 -26.16
CA THR A 17 17.45 -3.07 -25.96
C THR A 17 18.09 -3.39 -24.62
N GLU A 18 19.42 -3.31 -24.56
CA GLU A 18 20.16 -3.39 -23.31
C GLU A 18 19.83 -2.20 -22.41
N VAL A 19 19.71 -2.46 -21.11
CA VAL A 19 19.36 -1.47 -20.09
C VAL A 19 20.23 -1.71 -18.85
N PRO A 20 20.80 -0.68 -18.21
CA PRO A 20 21.59 -0.83 -16.98
C PRO A 20 20.82 -1.61 -15.91
N LEU A 21 21.48 -2.50 -15.15
CA LEU A 21 20.85 -3.42 -14.18
C LEU A 21 20.08 -2.72 -13.03
N ASP A 22 20.34 -1.43 -12.83
CA ASP A 22 19.71 -0.55 -11.84
C ASP A 22 18.58 0.31 -12.43
N ALA A 23 18.37 0.27 -13.75
CA ALA A 23 17.40 1.11 -14.42
C ALA A 23 15.96 0.64 -14.21
N VAL A 24 15.13 1.52 -13.68
CA VAL A 24 13.70 1.24 -13.49
C VAL A 24 12.87 1.55 -14.74
N VAL A 25 13.47 2.22 -15.74
CA VAL A 25 12.81 2.65 -16.98
C VAL A 25 13.74 2.39 -18.16
N CYS A 26 13.18 1.83 -19.24
CA CYS A 26 13.89 1.65 -20.50
C CYS A 26 13.93 2.99 -21.26
N ALA A 27 15.13 3.50 -21.52
CA ALA A 27 15.33 4.75 -22.25
C ALA A 27 14.87 4.69 -23.72
N ALA A 28 14.85 3.51 -24.34
CA ALA A 28 14.49 3.35 -25.75
C ALA A 28 12.97 3.34 -25.99
N CYS A 29 12.20 2.62 -25.16
CA CYS A 29 10.76 2.44 -25.39
C CYS A 29 9.85 3.04 -24.31
N GLY A 30 10.44 3.51 -23.19
CA GLY A 30 9.71 4.06 -22.05
C GLY A 30 9.02 3.02 -21.16
N ALA A 31 9.22 1.71 -21.40
CA ALA A 31 8.69 0.67 -20.53
C ALA A 31 9.31 0.77 -19.12
N ARG A 32 8.55 0.46 -18.09
CA ARG A 32 8.97 0.52 -16.69
C ARG A 32 9.10 -0.88 -16.09
N TRP A 33 10.15 -1.09 -15.31
CA TRP A 33 10.37 -2.32 -14.55
C TRP A 33 9.65 -2.24 -13.21
N GLY A 34 8.74 -3.18 -12.94
CA GLY A 34 8.02 -3.20 -11.66
C GLY A 34 6.76 -4.05 -11.69
N SER A 35 5.92 -3.87 -10.67
CA SER A 35 4.52 -4.32 -10.73
C SER A 35 3.76 -3.55 -11.81
N SER A 36 2.51 -3.92 -12.08
CA SER A 36 1.61 -3.18 -13.00
C SER A 36 1.45 -1.69 -12.69
N THR A 37 1.86 -1.25 -11.49
CA THR A 37 1.88 0.16 -11.07
C THR A 37 3.25 0.82 -11.14
N GLY A 38 4.27 0.14 -11.69
CA GLY A 38 5.65 0.61 -11.75
C GLY A 38 6.40 0.60 -10.41
N ARG A 39 5.84 -0.06 -9.39
CA ARG A 39 6.44 -0.13 -8.04
C ARG A 39 7.11 -1.46 -7.79
N THR A 40 8.22 -1.43 -7.04
CA THR A 40 8.94 -2.64 -6.61
C THR A 40 8.19 -3.40 -5.51
N ARG A 41 8.53 -4.68 -5.29
CA ARG A 41 7.97 -5.47 -4.18
C ARG A 41 8.14 -4.80 -2.83
N GLN A 42 9.33 -4.25 -2.56
CA GLN A 42 9.63 -3.56 -1.31
C GLN A 42 8.74 -2.31 -1.16
N GLN A 43 8.58 -1.50 -2.20
CA GLN A 43 7.71 -0.33 -2.15
C GLN A 43 6.24 -0.70 -1.89
N VAL A 44 5.73 -1.76 -2.53
CA VAL A 44 4.35 -2.24 -2.28
C VAL A 44 4.17 -2.73 -0.85
N TYR A 45 5.17 -3.43 -0.31
CA TYR A 45 5.17 -3.89 1.08
C TYR A 45 5.18 -2.73 2.08
N GLU A 46 6.06 -1.74 1.89
CA GLU A 46 6.14 -0.57 2.77
C GLU A 46 4.86 0.27 2.72
N MET A 47 4.28 0.48 1.53
CA MET A 47 2.97 1.14 1.41
C MET A 47 1.88 0.37 2.16
N GLY A 48 1.88 -0.96 2.08
CA GLY A 48 0.95 -1.80 2.84
C GLY A 48 1.11 -1.63 4.35
N LYS A 49 2.35 -1.58 4.83
CA LYS A 49 2.67 -1.35 6.25
C LYS A 49 2.20 0.03 6.72
N VAL A 50 2.39 1.08 5.92
CA VAL A 50 1.90 2.43 6.23
C VAL A 50 0.37 2.45 6.31
N LYS A 51 -0.34 1.78 5.38
CA LYS A 51 -1.81 1.67 5.42
C LYS A 51 -2.32 0.99 6.68
N VAL A 52 -1.70 -0.13 7.09
CA VAL A 52 -2.03 -0.80 8.36
C VAL A 52 -1.80 0.13 9.54
N LYS A 53 -0.67 0.83 9.59
CA LYS A 53 -0.34 1.77 10.67
C LYS A 53 -1.36 2.91 10.75
N MET A 54 -1.72 3.51 9.62
CA MET A 54 -2.74 4.58 9.59
C MET A 54 -4.10 4.07 10.04
N GLY A 55 -4.52 2.87 9.61
CA GLY A 55 -5.78 2.28 10.05
C GLY A 55 -5.81 1.97 11.56
N LEU A 56 -4.72 1.47 12.12
CA LEU A 56 -4.59 1.23 13.57
C LEU A 56 -4.60 2.53 14.38
N ILE A 57 -3.84 3.54 13.96
CA ILE A 57 -3.80 4.84 14.63
C ILE A 57 -5.16 5.53 14.56
N GLY A 58 -5.76 5.58 13.37
CA GLY A 58 -7.10 6.16 13.19
C GLY A 58 -8.15 5.45 14.03
N GLY A 59 -8.15 4.11 14.01
CA GLY A 59 -9.05 3.30 14.82
C GLY A 59 -8.88 3.54 16.33
N ALA A 60 -7.64 3.60 16.82
CA ALA A 60 -7.35 3.89 18.22
C ALA A 60 -7.81 5.31 18.62
N PHE A 61 -7.59 6.30 17.76
CA PHE A 61 -8.04 7.67 17.99
C PHE A 61 -9.57 7.76 18.13
N PHE A 62 -10.32 7.14 17.20
CA PHE A 62 -11.78 7.12 17.28
C PHE A 62 -12.30 6.34 18.49
N ALA A 63 -11.64 5.24 18.86
CA ALA A 63 -12.01 4.47 20.05
C ALA A 63 -11.81 5.28 21.34
N VAL A 64 -10.69 6.00 21.46
CA VAL A 64 -10.41 6.89 22.61
C VAL A 64 -11.40 8.04 22.64
N PHE A 65 -11.66 8.69 21.50
CA PHE A 65 -12.66 9.75 21.41
C PHE A 65 -14.04 9.27 21.86
N PHE A 66 -14.47 8.10 21.39
CA PHE A 66 -15.73 7.48 21.79
C PHE A 66 -15.80 7.19 23.30
N ALA A 67 -14.75 6.57 23.86
CA ALA A 67 -14.67 6.27 25.29
C ALA A 67 -14.75 7.53 26.16
N ILE A 68 -14.06 8.61 25.75
CA ILE A 68 -14.13 9.90 26.44
C ILE A 68 -15.54 10.48 26.38
N THR A 69 -16.19 10.45 25.20
CA THR A 69 -17.55 11.00 25.06
C THR A 69 -18.59 10.27 25.91
N ILE A 70 -18.44 8.96 26.09
CA ILE A 70 -19.28 8.16 27.01
C ILE A 70 -18.96 8.52 28.47
N TYR A 71 -17.68 8.58 28.84
CA TYR A 71 -17.27 8.82 30.22
C TYR A 71 -17.78 10.16 30.78
N PHE A 72 -17.81 11.21 29.95
CA PHE A 72 -18.30 12.54 30.34
C PHE A 72 -19.81 12.73 30.14
N GLU A 73 -20.56 11.68 29.76
CA GLU A 73 -22.00 11.75 29.41
C GLU A 73 -22.34 12.93 28.49
N SER A 74 -21.42 13.25 27.58
CA SER A 74 -21.53 14.48 26.80
C SER A 74 -22.61 14.32 25.74
N GLY A 75 -23.34 15.40 25.43
CA GLY A 75 -24.35 15.42 24.35
C GLY A 75 -23.80 15.05 22.96
N TRP A 76 -22.48 14.98 22.80
CA TRP A 76 -21.78 14.55 21.58
C TRP A 76 -21.76 13.03 21.37
N MET A 77 -22.34 12.24 22.28
CA MET A 77 -22.38 10.78 22.16
C MET A 77 -22.98 10.31 20.82
N LEU A 78 -24.06 10.95 20.36
CA LEU A 78 -24.68 10.65 19.05
C LEU A 78 -23.73 10.96 17.87
N LEU A 79 -23.00 12.08 17.95
CA LEU A 79 -22.00 12.45 16.92
C LEU A 79 -20.85 11.43 16.88
N SER A 80 -20.38 10.99 18.05
CA SER A 80 -19.31 9.99 18.16
C SER A 80 -19.71 8.63 17.57
N MET A 81 -20.97 8.22 17.74
CA MET A 81 -21.51 6.99 17.13
C MET A 81 -21.59 7.11 15.61
N ALA A 82 -22.07 8.25 15.10
CA ALA A 82 -22.15 8.50 13.66
C ALA A 82 -20.75 8.51 13.02
N LEU A 83 -19.78 9.16 13.65
CA LEU A 83 -18.37 9.15 13.22
C LEU A 83 -17.77 7.75 13.25
N GLY A 84 -18.03 6.97 14.31
CA GLY A 84 -17.59 5.59 14.39
C GLY A 84 -18.14 4.71 13.26
N PHE A 85 -19.42 4.89 12.91
CA PHE A 85 -20.06 4.14 11.83
C PHE A 85 -19.48 4.49 10.45
N LEU A 86 -19.14 5.76 10.21
CA LEU A 86 -18.57 6.21 8.92
C LEU A 86 -17.07 5.93 8.83
N ALA A 87 -16.31 6.20 9.89
CA ALA A 87 -14.85 6.09 9.90
C ALA A 87 -14.36 4.66 10.20
N GLY A 88 -15.14 3.86 10.92
CA GLY A 88 -14.81 2.48 11.27
C GLY A 88 -14.51 1.61 10.04
N PRO A 89 -15.42 1.55 9.04
CA PRO A 89 -15.19 0.80 7.81
C PRO A 89 -13.94 1.26 7.05
N ILE A 90 -13.62 2.55 7.07
CA ILE A 90 -12.42 3.10 6.43
C ILE A 90 -11.15 2.59 7.13
N CYS A 91 -11.11 2.64 8.46
CA CYS A 91 -9.97 2.17 9.25
C CYS A 91 -9.75 0.66 9.05
N VAL A 92 -10.82 -0.14 9.09
CA VAL A 92 -10.78 -1.58 8.83
C VAL A 92 -10.33 -1.87 7.39
N GLY A 93 -10.85 -1.12 6.41
CA GLY A 93 -10.45 -1.24 5.00
C GLY A 93 -8.96 -0.94 4.78
N TRP A 94 -8.41 0.05 5.47
CA TRP A 94 -6.98 0.35 5.43
C TRP A 94 -6.11 -0.77 6.04
N ILE A 95 -6.55 -1.37 7.15
CA ILE A 95 -5.87 -2.50 7.77
C ILE A 95 -5.89 -3.72 6.85
N ILE A 96 -7.07 -4.14 6.38
CA ILE A 96 -7.22 -5.32 5.53
C ILE A 96 -6.49 -5.12 4.19
N GLY A 97 -6.66 -3.97 3.54
CA GLY A 97 -5.97 -3.64 2.29
C GLY A 97 -4.45 -3.56 2.45
N GLY A 98 -3.98 -3.03 3.59
CA GLY A 98 -2.57 -3.04 3.95
C GLY A 98 -2.01 -4.45 4.15
N LEU A 99 -2.73 -5.32 4.85
CA LEU A 99 -2.35 -6.74 5.02
C LEU A 99 -2.31 -7.51 3.70
N LEU A 100 -3.33 -7.32 2.85
CA LEU A 100 -3.41 -7.96 1.53
C LEU A 100 -2.27 -7.50 0.60
N SER A 101 -1.96 -6.21 0.59
CA SER A 101 -0.83 -5.69 -0.20
C SER A 101 0.52 -6.22 0.29
N MET A 102 0.72 -6.30 1.61
CA MET A 102 1.91 -6.94 2.19
C MET A 102 2.02 -8.43 1.86
N ARG A 103 0.90 -9.17 1.89
CA ARG A 103 0.88 -10.59 1.49
C ARG A 103 1.20 -10.75 0.00
N LYS A 104 0.56 -9.96 -0.86
CA LYS A 104 0.85 -9.98 -2.31
C LYS A 104 2.31 -9.70 -2.60
N ALA A 105 2.91 -8.71 -1.93
CA ALA A 105 4.33 -8.40 -2.07
C ALA A 105 5.26 -9.55 -1.66
N LYS A 106 4.82 -10.43 -0.74
CA LYS A 106 5.60 -11.60 -0.28
C LYS A 106 5.47 -12.82 -1.20
N THR A 107 4.28 -13.08 -1.73
CA THR A 107 3.99 -14.38 -2.37
C THR A 107 3.95 -14.32 -3.89
N ASN A 108 3.19 -13.39 -4.47
CA ASN A 108 2.73 -13.51 -5.86
C ASN A 108 2.80 -12.19 -6.65
N LEU A 109 3.57 -11.18 -6.20
CA LEU A 109 3.72 -9.96 -6.99
C LEU A 109 4.63 -10.25 -8.18
N SER A 110 4.07 -10.29 -9.40
CA SER A 110 4.87 -10.37 -10.62
C SER A 110 5.56 -9.03 -10.87
N ILE A 111 6.89 -9.08 -11.03
CA ILE A 111 7.70 -7.96 -11.50
C ILE A 111 8.09 -8.29 -12.94
N GLN A 112 7.70 -7.42 -13.86
CA GLN A 112 8.01 -7.56 -15.28
C GLN A 112 8.09 -6.17 -15.91
N TRP A 113 8.45 -6.10 -17.19
CA TRP A 113 8.40 -4.84 -17.92
C TRP A 113 6.96 -4.51 -18.33
N TRP A 114 6.50 -3.30 -18.01
CA TRP A 114 5.17 -2.82 -18.39
C TRP A 114 5.28 -1.51 -19.16
N ARG A 115 4.41 -1.33 -20.16
CA ARG A 115 4.22 -0.08 -20.87
C ARG A 115 2.77 0.35 -20.68
N GLN A 116 2.53 1.57 -20.21
CA GLN A 116 1.20 2.16 -20.31
C GLN A 116 0.99 2.43 -21.81
N SER A 117 0.13 1.63 -22.44
CA SER A 117 -0.35 1.87 -23.81
C SER A 117 -1.16 3.15 -23.87
#